data_AF-A0A843W0T5-F1
#
_entry.id   AF-A0A843W0T5-F1
#
_cell.length_a   1.000
_cell.length_b   1.000
_cell.length_c   1.000
_cell.angle_alpha   90.00
_cell.angle_beta   90.00
_cell.angle_gamma   90.00
#
_symmetry.space_group_name_H-M   'P 1'
#
loop_
_entity.id
_entity.type
_entity.pdbx_description
1 polymer ?
#
loop_
_entity_poly.entity_id
_entity_poly.type
_entity_poly.pdbx_seq_one_letter_code
_entity_poly.pdbx_strand_id
1 'polypeptide(L)'
;MRETLPIQNSSSFLSLLILPKAADTSATRYNSMEDTLARANAWLNSSQSCGVPIVFVNIQSEALLTKISGETASSTVNAGSLSDLANLANASLYGFEDYHGVDIGVVRAVRLWYTPVAGEYPVEIKLNEGDSRLGFAVSRTQEGFIYVSSVSDDDDIGLPSTRSGLKDLYREAKRASKLLVISRVSNQKVLPWMVSPSGAIRCFDTVSLSQKLSLHRHALQPILLHVLLWDQISVSPGGSSRSDMILPIPVAALPLAHPPVVESARDLAPLPVGERPRDPPTPPVVLRDPSLPPELVRDLSLSRSLARDTAGDISFRFLEFSVPSNWV
;
A
#
# COMPACT_ATOMS: atom_id res chain seq x y z
N MET A 1 -20.16 15.88 24.01
CA MET A 1 -18.87 16.01 23.29
C MET A 1 -17.90 15.04 23.95
N ARG A 2 -17.61 13.89 23.34
CA ARG A 2 -16.48 13.04 23.77
C ARG A 2 -15.33 13.41 22.86
N GLU A 3 -14.43 14.26 23.34
CA GLU A 3 -13.18 14.53 22.64
C GLU A 3 -12.42 13.21 22.49
N THR A 4 -12.33 12.71 21.26
CA THR A 4 -11.56 11.52 20.95
C THR A 4 -10.10 11.91 20.92
N LEU A 5 -9.38 11.63 21.99
CA LEU A 5 -7.92 11.79 22.02
C LEU A 5 -7.29 10.99 20.87
N PRO A 6 -6.23 11.51 20.22
CA PRO A 6 -5.52 10.77 19.18
C PRO A 6 -4.99 9.46 19.76
N ILE A 7 -5.30 8.35 19.10
CA ILE A 7 -4.83 7.03 19.50
C ILE A 7 -3.30 7.04 19.45
N GLN A 8 -2.68 6.71 20.58
CA GLN A 8 -1.23 6.66 20.70
C GLN A 8 -0.65 5.67 19.68
N ASN A 9 0.32 6.12 18.88
CA ASN A 9 0.93 5.38 17.76
C ASN A 9 -0.01 5.05 16.57
N SER A 10 -1.13 5.76 16.41
CA SER A 10 -1.95 5.66 15.20
C SER A 10 -1.74 6.86 14.27
N SER A 11 -1.22 6.60 13.07
CA SER A 11 -1.37 7.50 11.93
C SER A 11 -2.74 7.26 11.29
N SER A 12 -3.47 8.34 11.01
CA SER A 12 -4.71 8.32 10.23
C SER A 12 -4.48 8.02 8.75
N PHE A 13 -3.23 8.11 8.28
CA PHE A 13 -2.86 7.79 6.91
C PHE A 13 -2.66 6.28 6.74
N LEU A 14 -3.51 5.70 5.91
CA LEU A 14 -3.51 4.29 5.54
C LEU A 14 -3.12 4.19 4.06
N SER A 15 -2.56 3.04 3.67
CA SER A 15 -2.13 2.85 2.29
C SER A 15 -2.34 1.43 1.81
N LEU A 16 -2.63 1.29 0.52
CA LEU A 16 -2.66 0.04 -0.22
C LEU A 16 -1.66 0.13 -1.39
N LEU A 17 -0.81 -0.88 -1.57
CA LEU A 17 0.07 -0.98 -2.73
C LEU A 17 -0.58 -1.84 -3.82
N ILE A 18 -0.82 -1.29 -5.00
CA ILE A 18 -1.37 -2.00 -6.15
C ILE A 18 -0.24 -2.29 -7.13
N LEU A 19 0.06 -3.57 -7.34
CA LEU A 19 1.02 -4.00 -8.35
C LEU A 19 0.34 -4.06 -9.74
N PRO A 20 1.09 -3.80 -10.82
CA PRO A 20 0.59 -3.93 -12.18
C PRO A 20 0.01 -5.30 -12.45
N LYS A 21 -1.13 -5.36 -13.15
CA LYS A 21 -1.79 -6.63 -13.45
C LYS A 21 -0.96 -7.39 -14.48
N ALA A 22 -0.71 -8.67 -14.23
CA ALA A 22 -0.11 -9.54 -15.24
C ALA A 22 -1.10 -9.74 -16.39
N ALA A 23 -0.66 -9.49 -17.61
CA ALA A 23 -1.45 -9.68 -18.82
C ALA A 23 -1.53 -11.16 -19.24
N ASP A 24 -0.56 -11.96 -18.79
CA ASP A 24 -0.47 -13.39 -19.01
C ASP A 24 -0.23 -14.17 -17.71
N THR A 25 -0.53 -15.47 -17.76
CA THR A 25 -0.36 -16.39 -16.63
C THR A 25 1.11 -16.58 -16.25
N SER A 26 2.03 -16.33 -17.19
CA SER A 26 3.48 -16.36 -16.99
C SER A 26 4.03 -15.11 -16.27
N ALA A 27 3.21 -14.06 -16.09
CA ALA A 27 3.62 -12.77 -15.53
C ALA A 27 4.85 -12.18 -16.23
N THR A 28 4.94 -12.38 -17.55
CA THR A 28 6.03 -11.86 -18.39
C THR A 28 5.65 -10.51 -18.98
N ARG A 29 4.35 -10.22 -19.11
CA ARG A 29 3.83 -8.91 -19.49
C ARG A 29 2.87 -8.36 -18.46
N TYR A 30 2.86 -7.04 -18.33
CA TYR A 30 2.01 -6.31 -17.41
C TYR A 30 1.16 -5.31 -18.18
N ASN A 31 -0.06 -5.09 -17.71
CA ASN A 31 -0.93 -4.01 -18.18
C ASN A 31 -0.29 -2.65 -17.92
N SER A 32 -0.79 -1.60 -18.57
CA SER A 32 -0.27 -0.23 -18.45
C SER A 32 -0.42 0.35 -17.04
N MET A 33 0.30 1.45 -16.81
CA MET A 33 0.20 2.20 -15.57
C MET A 33 -1.22 2.75 -15.35
N GLU A 34 -1.89 3.15 -16.44
CA GLU A 34 -3.28 3.60 -16.43
C GLU A 34 -4.24 2.51 -15.94
N ASP A 35 -4.07 1.26 -16.36
CA ASP A 35 -4.85 0.12 -15.84
C ASP A 35 -4.64 -0.06 -14.33
N THR A 36 -3.40 0.11 -13.86
CA THR A 36 -3.08 0.00 -12.43
C THR A 36 -3.75 1.12 -11.61
N LEU A 37 -3.77 2.35 -12.14
CA LEU A 37 -4.48 3.48 -11.54
C LEU A 37 -6.01 3.26 -11.56
N ALA A 38 -6.56 2.76 -12.67
CA ALA A 38 -7.98 2.44 -12.79
C ALA A 38 -8.41 1.38 -11.77
N ARG A 39 -7.58 0.34 -11.57
CA ARG A 39 -7.79 -0.68 -10.53
C ARG A 39 -7.74 -0.11 -9.12
N ALA A 40 -6.84 0.83 -8.85
CA ALA A 40 -6.78 1.52 -7.55
C ALA A 40 -8.06 2.33 -7.29
N ASN A 41 -8.54 3.06 -8.31
CA ASN A 41 -9.81 3.81 -8.24
C ASN A 41 -11.01 2.87 -8.05
N ALA A 42 -11.07 1.77 -8.81
CA ALA A 42 -12.13 0.77 -8.70
C ALA A 42 -12.17 0.14 -7.30
N TRP A 43 -11.02 -0.22 -6.72
CA TRP A 43 -10.95 -0.75 -5.36
C TRP A 43 -11.47 0.25 -4.32
N LEU A 44 -11.10 1.53 -4.44
CA LEU A 44 -11.59 2.57 -3.53
C LEU A 44 -13.10 2.77 -3.64
N ASN A 45 -13.62 2.91 -4.86
CA ASN A 45 -15.04 3.12 -5.11
C ASN A 45 -15.87 1.91 -4.65
N SER A 46 -15.38 0.70 -4.90
CA SER A 46 -16.02 -0.54 -4.40
C SER A 46 -16.06 -0.56 -2.88
N SER A 47 -14.95 -0.22 -2.22
CA SER A 47 -14.86 -0.13 -0.75
C SER A 47 -15.88 0.87 -0.18
N GLN A 48 -15.99 2.05 -0.78
CA GLN A 48 -16.96 3.06 -0.33
C GLN A 48 -18.40 2.61 -0.58
N SER A 49 -18.67 1.97 -1.72
CA SER A 49 -20.00 1.45 -2.08
C SER A 49 -20.46 0.31 -1.16
N CYS A 50 -19.52 -0.51 -0.64
CA CYS A 50 -19.84 -1.55 0.33
C CYS A 50 -19.99 -1.01 1.76
N GLY A 51 -19.80 0.30 1.96
CA GLY A 51 -20.04 0.97 3.24
C GLY A 51 -18.80 1.16 4.11
N VAL A 52 -17.59 0.93 3.59
CA VAL A 52 -16.33 1.21 4.30
C VAL A 52 -16.13 2.73 4.40
N PRO A 53 -15.97 3.29 5.62
CA PRO A 53 -15.89 4.74 5.80
C PRO A 53 -14.47 5.27 5.62
N ILE A 54 -13.98 5.24 4.38
CA ILE A 54 -12.68 5.79 3.98
C ILE A 54 -12.83 6.85 2.91
N VAL A 55 -11.88 7.79 2.84
CA VAL A 55 -11.79 8.80 1.79
C VAL A 55 -10.41 8.78 1.15
N PHE A 56 -10.37 9.12 -0.14
CA PHE A 56 -9.14 9.32 -0.88
C PHE A 56 -8.28 10.42 -0.24
N VAL A 57 -6.97 10.18 -0.17
CA VAL A 57 -6.00 11.21 0.23
C VAL A 57 -5.08 11.54 -0.92
N ASN A 58 -4.40 10.53 -1.47
CA ASN A 58 -3.41 10.72 -2.51
C ASN A 58 -3.17 9.41 -3.28
N ILE A 59 -2.59 9.53 -4.47
CA ILE A 59 -2.10 8.41 -5.25
C ILE A 59 -0.67 8.70 -5.70
N GLN A 60 0.22 7.73 -5.53
CA GLN A 60 1.64 7.90 -5.83
C GLN A 60 2.16 6.70 -6.61
N SER A 61 2.98 6.95 -7.62
CA SER A 61 3.73 5.89 -8.31
C SER A 61 4.95 5.49 -7.48
N GLU A 62 5.16 4.19 -7.29
CA GLU A 62 6.27 3.61 -6.53
C GLU A 62 7.08 2.69 -7.45
N ALA A 63 8.39 2.92 -7.53
CA ALA A 63 9.29 2.09 -8.32
C ALA A 63 9.85 0.96 -7.45
N LEU A 64 9.60 -0.29 -7.85
CA LEU A 64 10.08 -1.49 -7.18
C LEU A 64 11.08 -2.20 -8.08
N LEU A 65 12.27 -2.48 -7.53
CA LEU A 65 13.28 -3.26 -8.24
C LEU A 65 12.98 -4.74 -8.12
N THR A 66 13.04 -5.45 -9.24
CA THR A 66 12.94 -6.90 -9.30
C THR A 66 13.98 -7.45 -10.24
N LYS A 67 14.49 -8.64 -9.95
CA LYS A 67 15.23 -9.40 -10.94
C LYS A 67 14.26 -9.85 -12.02
N ILE A 68 14.61 -9.64 -13.29
CA ILE A 68 13.87 -10.19 -14.44
C ILE A 68 14.78 -11.20 -15.15
N SER A 69 14.20 -12.11 -15.91
CA SER A 69 14.96 -13.13 -16.66
C SER A 69 14.11 -13.65 -17.81
N GLY A 70 14.74 -14.30 -18.80
CA GLY A 70 14.05 -14.98 -19.89
C GLY A 70 13.26 -14.03 -20.79
N GLU A 71 11.99 -14.35 -21.04
CA GLU A 71 11.10 -13.59 -21.93
C GLU A 71 10.83 -12.17 -21.43
N THR A 72 10.72 -11.97 -20.11
CA THR A 72 10.52 -10.64 -19.50
C THR A 72 11.74 -9.75 -19.74
N ALA A 73 12.94 -10.27 -19.56
CA ALA A 73 14.17 -9.53 -19.85
C ALA A 73 14.30 -9.22 -21.34
N SER A 74 14.08 -10.22 -22.19
CA SER A 74 14.20 -10.09 -23.65
C SER A 74 13.29 -9.00 -24.22
N SER A 75 12.08 -8.85 -23.67
CA SER A 75 11.07 -7.87 -24.11
C SER A 75 11.25 -6.47 -23.53
N THR A 76 11.93 -6.31 -22.39
CA THR A 76 11.99 -5.02 -21.67
C THR A 76 13.38 -4.39 -21.58
N VAL A 77 14.45 -5.17 -21.71
CA VAL A 77 15.85 -4.70 -21.63
C VAL A 77 16.37 -4.18 -22.98
N ASN A 78 15.85 -4.70 -24.09
CA ASN A 78 16.34 -4.40 -25.45
C ASN A 78 15.54 -3.32 -26.20
N ALA A 79 14.68 -2.57 -25.52
CA ALA A 79 13.82 -1.55 -26.12
C ALA A 79 14.59 -0.23 -26.38
N GLY A 80 15.43 -0.23 -27.42
CA GLY A 80 16.34 0.86 -27.76
C GLY A 80 15.80 1.94 -28.72
N SER A 81 14.51 1.90 -29.10
CA SER A 81 13.91 2.88 -30.02
C SER A 81 13.33 4.11 -29.29
N LEU A 82 13.40 5.29 -29.91
CA LEU A 82 12.74 6.51 -29.43
C LEU A 82 11.22 6.34 -29.24
N SER A 83 10.59 5.50 -30.05
CA SER A 83 9.17 5.12 -29.91
C SER A 83 8.90 4.34 -28.62
N ASP A 84 9.86 3.53 -28.18
CA ASP A 84 9.74 2.74 -26.95
C ASP A 84 9.90 3.63 -25.71
N LEU A 85 10.69 4.70 -25.82
CA LEU A 85 10.86 5.70 -24.77
C LEU A 85 9.57 6.50 -24.50
N ALA A 86 8.77 6.79 -25.54
CA ALA A 86 7.46 7.41 -25.37
C ALA A 86 6.48 6.46 -24.64
N ASN A 87 6.54 5.17 -24.95
CA ASN A 87 5.73 4.15 -24.27
C ASN A 87 6.17 3.89 -22.83
N LEU A 88 7.42 4.19 -22.49
CA LEU A 88 7.98 4.03 -21.15
C LEU A 88 7.23 4.86 -20.09
N ALA A 89 6.61 5.99 -20.47
CA ALA A 89 5.81 6.79 -19.55
C ALA A 89 4.61 6.01 -19.00
N ASN A 90 3.98 5.18 -19.85
CA ASN A 90 2.80 4.39 -19.51
C ASN A 90 3.12 2.91 -19.23
N ALA A 91 4.37 2.48 -19.44
CA ALA A 91 4.82 1.14 -19.15
C ALA A 91 4.89 0.89 -17.63
N SER A 92 4.38 -0.26 -17.22
CA SER A 92 4.38 -0.69 -15.82
C SER A 92 5.63 -1.47 -15.42
N LEU A 93 6.41 -1.93 -16.39
CA LEU A 93 7.68 -2.60 -16.19
C LEU A 93 8.64 -2.16 -17.29
N TYR A 94 9.86 -1.80 -16.91
CA TYR A 94 10.97 -1.63 -17.85
C TYR A 94 12.23 -2.25 -17.31
N GLY A 95 13.08 -2.76 -18.20
CA GLY A 95 14.28 -3.49 -17.86
C GLY A 95 15.53 -2.72 -18.20
N PHE A 96 16.62 -3.01 -17.50
CA PHE A 96 17.98 -2.69 -17.92
C PHE A 96 18.94 -3.76 -17.40
N GLU A 97 20.07 -3.92 -18.07
CA GLU A 97 21.15 -4.80 -17.62
C GLU A 97 22.08 -4.03 -16.68
N ASP A 98 22.44 -4.61 -15.53
CA ASP A 98 23.43 -4.03 -14.64
C ASP A 98 24.87 -4.27 -15.13
N TYR A 99 25.86 -3.71 -14.42
CA TYR A 99 27.28 -3.88 -14.79
C TYR A 99 27.77 -5.33 -14.77
N HIS A 100 27.06 -6.22 -14.08
CA HIS A 100 27.42 -7.64 -13.97
C HIS A 100 26.66 -8.53 -14.97
N GLY A 101 25.88 -7.95 -15.89
CA GLY A 101 25.09 -8.71 -16.86
C GLY A 101 23.79 -9.27 -16.27
N VAL A 102 23.29 -8.70 -15.17
CA VAL A 102 22.04 -9.11 -14.53
C VAL A 102 20.90 -8.21 -15.02
N ASP A 103 19.87 -8.81 -15.59
CA ASP A 103 18.67 -8.09 -15.97
C ASP A 103 17.85 -7.65 -14.74
N ILE A 104 17.70 -6.34 -14.58
CA ILE A 104 16.92 -5.70 -13.53
C ILE A 104 15.68 -5.06 -14.15
N GLY A 105 14.52 -5.40 -13.60
CA GLY A 105 13.25 -4.77 -13.91
C GLY A 105 12.87 -3.72 -12.87
N VAL A 106 12.32 -2.61 -13.34
CA VAL A 106 11.68 -1.60 -12.51
C VAL A 106 10.17 -1.70 -12.71
N VAL A 107 9.47 -2.22 -11.71
CA VAL A 107 8.00 -2.28 -11.68
C VAL A 107 7.47 -0.96 -11.15
N ARG A 108 6.58 -0.30 -11.90
CA ARG A 108 5.83 0.87 -11.44
C ARG A 108 4.55 0.44 -10.78
N ALA A 109 4.59 0.31 -9.46
CA ALA A 109 3.42 0.09 -8.64
C ALA A 109 2.70 1.41 -8.33
N VAL A 110 1.46 1.31 -7.86
CA VAL A 110 0.66 2.44 -7.41
C VAL A 110 0.40 2.30 -5.92
N ARG A 111 0.81 3.29 -5.13
CA ARG A 111 0.40 3.42 -3.73
C ARG A 111 -0.81 4.34 -3.63
N LEU A 112 -1.93 3.77 -3.20
CA LEU A 112 -3.14 4.49 -2.87
C LEU A 112 -3.12 4.85 -1.38
N TRP A 113 -3.19 6.13 -1.06
CA TRP A 113 -3.33 6.65 0.29
C TRP A 113 -4.78 7.01 0.57
N TYR A 114 -5.28 6.59 1.72
CA TYR A 114 -6.63 6.86 2.19
C TYR A 114 -6.65 7.10 3.70
N THR A 115 -7.71 7.71 4.20
CA THR A 115 -7.93 7.95 5.63
C THR A 115 -9.37 7.60 6.00
N PRO A 116 -9.64 7.20 7.26
CA PRO A 116 -11.01 7.08 7.74
C PRO A 116 -11.73 8.43 7.70
N VAL A 117 -13.04 8.44 7.42
CA VAL A 117 -13.85 9.67 7.30
C VAL A 117 -13.84 10.49 8.59
N ALA A 118 -14.03 9.83 9.73
CA ALA A 118 -14.13 10.46 11.04
C ALA A 118 -13.09 9.92 12.04
N GLY A 119 -11.97 9.40 11.51
CA GLY A 119 -10.89 8.84 12.31
C GLY A 119 -11.14 7.40 12.77
N GLU A 120 -10.27 6.94 13.66
CA GLU A 120 -10.35 5.63 14.29
C GLU A 120 -10.88 5.79 15.73
N TYR A 121 -11.73 4.87 16.18
CA TYR A 121 -12.25 4.85 17.54
C TYR A 121 -11.84 3.57 18.27
N PRO A 122 -11.23 3.67 19.47
CA PRO A 122 -10.89 2.50 20.26
C PRO A 122 -12.12 1.96 21.00
N VAL A 123 -12.37 0.66 20.86
CA VAL A 123 -13.35 -0.11 21.63
C VAL A 123 -12.60 -1.16 22.43
N GLU A 124 -12.57 -1.01 23.74
CA GLU A 124 -12.01 -2.00 24.64
C GLU A 124 -13.08 -3.04 25.01
N ILE A 125 -12.92 -4.26 24.51
CA ILE A 125 -13.77 -5.39 24.89
C ILE A 125 -13.31 -5.92 26.24
N LYS A 126 -14.09 -5.60 27.27
CA LYS A 126 -13.83 -6.05 28.65
C LYS A 126 -14.30 -7.49 28.82
N LEU A 127 -13.42 -8.34 29.34
CA LEU A 127 -13.67 -9.77 29.56
C LEU A 127 -13.77 -10.06 31.06
N ASN A 128 -14.71 -10.91 31.44
CA ASN A 128 -14.95 -11.35 32.80
C ASN A 128 -14.87 -12.89 32.90
N GLU A 129 -14.61 -13.38 34.10
CA GLU A 129 -14.73 -14.80 34.41
C GLU A 129 -16.16 -15.30 34.15
N GLY A 130 -16.30 -16.39 33.40
CA GLY A 130 -17.59 -16.93 32.97
C GLY A 130 -18.03 -16.56 31.55
N ASP A 131 -17.32 -15.66 30.87
CA ASP A 131 -17.61 -15.31 29.47
C ASP A 131 -17.34 -16.50 28.52
N SER A 132 -18.41 -17.17 28.09
CA SER A 132 -18.34 -18.31 27.16
C SER A 132 -18.10 -17.89 25.71
N ARG A 133 -18.56 -16.69 25.32
CA ARG A 133 -18.43 -16.12 23.97
C ARG A 133 -18.27 -14.59 24.02
N LEU A 134 -17.70 -14.01 22.96
CA LEU A 134 -17.49 -12.55 22.86
C LEU A 134 -18.78 -11.77 22.53
N GLY A 135 -19.78 -12.43 21.94
CA GLY A 135 -21.06 -11.80 21.57
C GLY A 135 -21.02 -11.00 20.27
N PHE A 136 -20.03 -11.21 19.40
CA PHE A 136 -19.98 -10.65 18.05
C PHE A 136 -19.24 -11.59 17.09
N ALA A 137 -19.50 -11.46 15.79
CA ALA A 137 -18.81 -12.16 14.71
C ALA A 137 -18.08 -11.16 13.80
N VAL A 138 -16.99 -11.63 13.18
CA VAL A 138 -16.23 -10.87 12.20
C VAL A 138 -16.31 -11.53 10.83
N SER A 139 -16.27 -10.73 9.78
CA SER A 139 -16.22 -11.21 8.40
C SER A 139 -15.36 -10.28 7.56
N ARG A 140 -15.17 -10.64 6.29
CA ARG A 140 -14.30 -9.92 5.36
C ARG A 140 -15.09 -9.44 4.14
N THR A 141 -14.85 -8.21 3.69
CA THR A 141 -15.39 -7.70 2.41
C THR A 141 -14.61 -8.28 1.22
N GLN A 142 -15.10 -8.06 0.00
CA GLN A 142 -14.34 -8.46 -1.19
C GLN A 142 -13.06 -7.64 -1.36
N GLU A 143 -13.06 -6.40 -0.88
CA GLU A 143 -11.94 -5.47 -0.91
C GLU A 143 -10.88 -5.77 0.17
N GLY A 144 -11.14 -6.74 1.05
CA GLY A 144 -10.19 -7.24 2.05
C GLY A 144 -10.29 -6.58 3.43
N PHE A 145 -11.33 -5.79 3.70
CA PHE A 145 -11.55 -5.21 5.02
C PHE A 145 -12.19 -6.21 5.98
N ILE A 146 -11.69 -6.27 7.21
CA ILE A 146 -12.34 -6.98 8.31
C ILE A 146 -13.39 -6.07 8.93
N TYR A 147 -14.60 -6.59 9.14
CA TYR A 147 -15.69 -5.84 9.77
C TYR A 147 -16.47 -6.72 10.74
N VAL A 148 -17.18 -6.08 11.68
CA VAL A 148 -18.13 -6.76 12.55
C VAL A 148 -19.39 -7.08 11.74
N SER A 149 -19.64 -8.36 11.47
CA SER A 149 -20.75 -8.79 10.61
C SER A 149 -22.05 -8.93 11.39
N SER A 150 -21.98 -9.38 12.63
CA SER A 150 -23.12 -9.47 13.54
C SER A 150 -22.70 -9.25 14.98
N VAL A 151 -23.65 -8.79 15.79
CA VAL A 151 -23.54 -8.71 17.25
C VAL A 151 -24.76 -9.42 17.82
N SER A 152 -24.57 -10.21 18.88
CA SER A 152 -25.66 -10.94 19.52
C SER A 152 -26.74 -9.97 20.00
N ASP A 153 -27.98 -10.19 19.54
CA ASP A 153 -29.12 -9.37 19.95
C ASP A 153 -29.69 -9.80 21.30
N ASP A 154 -29.31 -10.97 21.81
CA ASP A 154 -29.70 -11.47 23.13
C ASP A 154 -29.56 -10.35 24.18
N ASP A 155 -30.60 -10.18 24.98
CA ASP A 155 -30.66 -9.24 26.12
C ASP A 155 -29.80 -9.71 27.30
N ASP A 156 -28.85 -10.61 27.05
CA ASP A 156 -27.75 -10.93 27.95
C ASP A 156 -26.87 -9.68 28.10
N ILE A 157 -27.25 -8.83 29.06
CA ILE A 157 -26.51 -7.63 29.51
C ILE A 157 -25.05 -8.01 29.88
N GLY A 158 -24.79 -9.29 30.14
CA GLY A 158 -23.48 -9.83 30.50
C GLY A 158 -22.50 -10.05 29.34
N LEU A 159 -22.90 -10.02 28.06
CA LEU A 159 -21.96 -10.32 26.97
C LEU A 159 -20.87 -9.25 26.83
N PRO A 160 -19.61 -9.63 26.52
CA PRO A 160 -18.51 -8.67 26.34
C PRO A 160 -18.81 -7.56 25.33
N SER A 161 -19.44 -7.90 24.19
CA SER A 161 -19.82 -6.93 23.15
C SER A 161 -20.82 -5.87 23.63
N THR A 162 -21.85 -6.28 24.36
CA THR A 162 -22.87 -5.38 24.92
C THR A 162 -22.28 -4.49 26.01
N ARG A 163 -21.56 -5.09 26.97
CA ARG A 163 -20.92 -4.37 28.09
C ARG A 163 -19.91 -3.32 27.63
N SER A 164 -19.29 -3.55 26.47
CA SER A 164 -18.25 -2.67 25.91
C SER A 164 -18.80 -1.64 24.92
N GLY A 165 -20.13 -1.58 24.73
CA GLY A 165 -20.78 -0.63 23.82
C GLY A 165 -20.64 -0.96 22.33
N LEU A 166 -20.11 -2.14 21.98
CA LEU A 166 -19.96 -2.57 20.59
C LEU A 166 -21.33 -2.80 19.91
N LYS A 167 -22.33 -3.27 20.68
CA LYS A 167 -23.70 -3.47 20.21
C LYS A 167 -24.35 -2.18 19.72
N ASP A 168 -24.20 -1.10 20.49
CA ASP A 168 -24.74 0.21 20.12
C ASP A 168 -24.02 0.78 18.90
N LEU A 169 -22.69 0.70 18.87
CA LEU A 169 -21.90 1.17 17.74
C LEU A 169 -22.20 0.40 16.44
N TYR A 170 -22.39 -0.92 16.52
CA TYR A 170 -22.82 -1.74 15.39
C TYR A 170 -24.21 -1.34 14.89
N ARG A 171 -25.16 -1.08 15.80
CA ARG A 171 -26.51 -0.63 15.46
C ARG A 171 -26.49 0.75 14.80
N GLU A 172 -25.66 1.67 15.27
CA GLU A 172 -25.46 2.98 14.64
C GLU A 172 -24.87 2.85 13.24
N ALA A 173 -23.83 2.03 13.06
CA ALA A 173 -23.23 1.76 11.74
C ALA A 173 -24.29 1.24 10.75
N LYS A 174 -25.05 0.23 11.18
CA LYS A 174 -26.12 -0.38 10.38
C LYS A 174 -27.22 0.61 10.03
N ARG A 175 -27.62 1.46 10.99
CA ARG A 175 -28.62 2.53 10.78
C ARG A 175 -28.13 3.58 9.79
N ALA A 176 -26.83 3.85 9.74
CA ALA A 176 -26.17 4.70 8.75
C ALA A 176 -25.83 4.00 7.42
N SER A 177 -26.18 2.71 7.26
CA SER A 177 -25.77 1.88 6.11
C SER A 177 -24.25 1.85 5.88
N LYS A 178 -23.50 1.76 6.97
CA LYS A 178 -22.04 1.66 6.99
C LYS A 178 -21.59 0.36 7.64
N LEU A 179 -20.40 -0.08 7.27
CA LEU A 179 -19.73 -1.20 7.91
C LEU A 179 -18.94 -0.74 9.12
N LEU A 180 -19.03 -1.50 10.21
CA LEU A 180 -18.16 -1.32 11.37
C LEU A 180 -16.82 -2.02 11.11
N VAL A 181 -15.95 -1.36 10.35
CA VAL A 181 -14.66 -1.89 9.91
C VAL A 181 -13.65 -1.85 11.05
N ILE A 182 -12.99 -2.97 11.32
CA ILE A 182 -11.92 -3.10 12.29
C ILE A 182 -10.61 -2.77 11.59
N SER A 183 -9.95 -1.68 11.99
CA SER A 183 -8.64 -1.30 11.44
C SER A 183 -7.49 -1.92 12.22
N ARG A 184 -7.65 -2.16 13.52
CA ARG A 184 -6.60 -2.74 14.37
C ARG A 184 -7.16 -3.67 15.45
N VAL A 185 -6.36 -4.68 15.80
CA VAL A 185 -6.60 -5.56 16.96
C VAL A 185 -5.33 -5.62 17.81
N SER A 186 -5.43 -5.17 19.05
CA SER A 186 -4.29 -5.03 19.97
C SER A 186 -3.18 -4.18 19.36
N ASN A 187 -3.55 -3.02 18.81
CA ASN A 187 -2.70 -2.03 18.12
C ASN A 187 -2.04 -2.49 16.80
N GLN A 188 -2.20 -3.74 16.39
CA GLN A 188 -1.73 -4.24 15.09
C GLN A 188 -2.76 -3.95 14.00
N LYS A 189 -2.33 -3.32 12.89
CA LYS A 189 -3.18 -3.05 11.73
C LYS A 189 -3.66 -4.37 11.11
N VAL A 190 -4.95 -4.44 10.78
CA VAL A 190 -5.58 -5.60 10.12
C VAL A 190 -6.22 -5.25 8.76
N LEU A 191 -5.83 -4.11 8.20
CA LEU A 191 -6.30 -3.59 6.92
C LEU A 191 -5.62 -4.29 5.73
N PRO A 192 -6.24 -4.30 4.54
CA PRO A 192 -5.59 -4.77 3.32
C PRO A 192 -4.37 -3.88 2.99
N TRP A 193 -3.27 -4.49 2.54
CA TRP A 193 -2.00 -3.79 2.35
C TRP A 193 -1.42 -3.88 0.94
N MET A 194 -1.83 -4.86 0.13
CA MET A 194 -1.33 -5.01 -1.22
C MET A 194 -2.33 -5.70 -2.17
N VAL A 195 -2.30 -5.35 -3.45
CA VAL A 195 -2.94 -6.09 -4.54
C VAL A 195 -1.85 -6.67 -5.45
N SER A 196 -1.86 -7.98 -5.65
CA SER A 196 -0.84 -8.67 -6.45
C SER A 196 -1.03 -8.45 -7.96
N PRO A 197 -0.05 -8.87 -8.80
CA PRO A 197 -0.22 -8.87 -10.25
C PRO A 197 -1.35 -9.77 -10.75
N SER A 198 -1.69 -10.83 -10.02
CA SER A 198 -2.86 -11.67 -10.32
C SER A 198 -4.20 -11.01 -9.93
N GLY A 199 -4.18 -9.85 -9.28
CA GLY A 199 -5.36 -9.16 -8.77
C GLY A 199 -5.79 -9.61 -7.37
N ALA A 200 -5.07 -10.52 -6.72
CA ALA A 200 -5.40 -10.99 -5.38
C ALA A 200 -5.07 -9.92 -4.32
N ILE A 201 -6.00 -9.68 -3.41
CA ILE A 201 -5.84 -8.72 -2.31
C ILE A 201 -5.21 -9.42 -1.11
N ARG A 202 -4.04 -8.93 -0.68
CA ARG A 202 -3.36 -9.35 0.54
C ARG A 202 -3.98 -8.63 1.74
N CYS A 203 -4.62 -9.42 2.60
CA CYS A 203 -5.39 -8.99 3.75
C CYS A 203 -5.30 -10.05 4.86
N PHE A 204 -5.82 -9.73 6.04
CA PHE A 204 -5.85 -10.66 7.17
C PHE A 204 -6.90 -11.75 6.97
N ASP A 205 -6.59 -12.94 7.46
CA ASP A 205 -7.50 -14.07 7.49
C ASP A 205 -8.42 -14.02 8.73
N THR A 206 -9.70 -14.32 8.52
CA THR A 206 -10.72 -14.31 9.56
C THR A 206 -10.55 -15.44 10.57
N VAL A 207 -9.99 -16.59 10.16
CA VAL A 207 -9.77 -17.73 11.06
C VAL A 207 -8.68 -17.40 12.07
N SER A 208 -7.54 -16.92 11.59
CA SER A 208 -6.40 -16.48 12.39
C SER A 208 -6.80 -15.36 13.36
N LEU A 209 -7.62 -14.41 12.89
CA LEU A 209 -8.14 -13.35 13.74
C LEU A 209 -9.06 -13.90 14.84
N SER A 210 -9.98 -14.79 14.50
CA SER A 210 -10.91 -15.41 15.45
C SER A 210 -10.19 -16.24 16.52
N GLN A 211 -9.12 -16.94 16.13
CA GLN A 211 -8.24 -17.66 17.06
C GLN A 211 -7.56 -16.68 18.03
N LYS A 212 -7.00 -15.58 17.53
CA LYS A 212 -6.38 -14.53 18.37
C LYS A 212 -7.39 -13.95 19.38
N LEU A 213 -8.59 -13.60 18.93
CA LEU A 213 -9.65 -13.09 19.81
C LEU A 213 -10.07 -14.12 20.86
N SER A 214 -10.11 -15.41 20.50
CA SER A 214 -10.40 -16.50 21.42
C SER A 214 -9.31 -16.68 22.48
N LEU A 215 -8.04 -16.54 22.10
CA LEU A 215 -6.92 -16.60 23.06
C LEU A 215 -7.01 -15.47 24.09
N HIS A 216 -7.32 -14.24 23.66
CA HIS A 216 -7.57 -13.13 24.58
C HIS A 216 -8.69 -13.44 25.57
N ARG A 217 -9.80 -14.04 25.10
CA ARG A 217 -10.90 -14.50 25.97
C ARG A 217 -10.43 -15.51 27.01
N HIS A 218 -9.69 -16.54 26.60
CA HIS A 218 -9.19 -17.58 27.50
C HIS A 218 -8.16 -17.06 28.51
N ALA A 219 -7.35 -16.08 28.12
CA ALA A 219 -6.39 -15.42 29.00
C ALA A 219 -6.99 -14.29 29.85
N LEU A 220 -8.30 -14.02 29.73
CA LEU A 220 -8.99 -12.88 30.35
C LEU A 220 -8.31 -11.54 30.07
N GLN A 221 -7.62 -11.43 28.93
CA GLN A 221 -6.88 -10.23 28.54
C GLN A 221 -7.78 -9.32 27.68
N PRO A 222 -8.03 -8.07 28.10
CA PRO A 222 -8.86 -7.14 27.34
C PRO A 222 -8.47 -7.06 25.87
N ILE A 223 -9.47 -6.98 24.99
CA ILE A 223 -9.24 -6.88 23.54
C ILE A 223 -9.45 -5.43 23.14
N LEU A 224 -8.37 -4.78 22.70
CA LEU A 224 -8.46 -3.44 22.15
C LEU A 224 -8.70 -3.50 20.63
N LEU A 225 -9.91 -3.18 20.21
CA LEU A 225 -10.28 -3.03 18.81
C LEU A 225 -10.22 -1.55 18.42
N HIS A 226 -9.74 -1.25 17.21
CA HIS A 226 -9.94 0.07 16.62
C HIS A 226 -10.85 -0.07 15.43
N VAL A 227 -11.85 0.79 15.35
CA VAL A 227 -12.84 0.79 14.27
C VAL A 227 -12.84 2.10 13.51
N LEU A 228 -13.15 2.04 12.22
CA LEU A 228 -13.26 3.22 11.37
C LEU A 228 -14.63 3.90 11.57
N LEU A 229 -14.62 5.19 11.89
CA LEU A 229 -15.84 5.97 12.06
C LEU A 229 -16.29 6.62 10.73
N TRP A 230 -17.61 6.71 10.56
CA TRP A 230 -18.26 7.22 9.34
C TRP A 230 -18.84 8.62 9.45
N ASP A 231 -19.11 9.12 10.66
CA ASP A 231 -19.76 10.41 10.85
C ASP A 231 -18.79 11.42 11.46
N GLN A 232 -18.60 12.54 10.77
CA GLN A 232 -18.22 13.76 11.46
C GLN A 232 -19.51 14.47 11.77
N ILE A 233 -19.84 14.60 13.06
CA ILE A 233 -20.82 15.61 13.47
C ILE A 233 -20.27 16.95 12.99
N SER A 234 -20.68 17.35 11.80
CA SER A 234 -20.53 18.70 11.28
C SER A 234 -21.44 19.56 12.13
N VAL A 235 -20.87 20.16 13.16
CA VAL A 235 -21.50 21.30 13.82
C VAL A 235 -21.47 22.44 12.80
N SER A 236 -22.56 22.58 12.04
CA SER A 236 -22.90 23.83 11.37
C SER A 236 -24.06 24.48 12.12
N PRO A 237 -23.79 25.53 12.90
CA PRO A 237 -24.71 26.65 12.95
C PRO A 237 -23.90 27.95 12.80
N GLY A 238 -23.89 28.50 11.59
CA GLY A 238 -23.33 29.83 11.33
C GLY A 238 -22.70 29.94 9.96
N GLY A 239 -23.30 30.76 9.10
CA GLY A 239 -22.90 30.93 7.70
C GLY A 239 -21.53 31.58 7.48
N SER A 240 -21.20 31.65 6.20
CA SER A 240 -20.18 32.51 5.57
C SER A 240 -18.74 32.02 5.62
N SER A 241 -18.36 31.30 4.57
CA SER A 241 -17.33 31.70 3.59
C SER A 241 -16.51 30.51 3.13
N ARG A 242 -16.56 30.28 1.82
CA ARG A 242 -15.53 29.55 1.09
C ARG A 242 -14.21 30.28 1.32
N SER A 243 -13.31 29.67 2.07
CA SER A 243 -11.90 30.05 2.09
C SER A 243 -11.10 28.94 1.42
N ASP A 244 -10.75 29.19 0.16
CA ASP A 244 -9.68 28.51 -0.54
C ASP A 244 -8.42 28.53 0.34
N MET A 245 -7.95 27.38 0.79
CA MET A 245 -6.61 27.26 1.35
C MET A 245 -5.60 27.22 0.19
N ILE A 246 -5.29 28.41 -0.34
CA ILE A 246 -4.02 28.65 -1.03
C ILE A 246 -2.99 28.93 0.06
N LEU A 247 -2.02 28.03 0.23
CA LEU A 247 -0.83 28.28 1.04
C LEU A 247 -0.01 29.41 0.38
N PRO A 248 0.41 30.47 1.09
CA PRO A 248 1.29 31.47 0.51
C PRO A 248 2.70 30.92 0.39
N ILE A 249 3.18 30.81 -0.85
CA ILE A 249 4.59 30.61 -1.19
C ILE A 249 5.35 31.89 -0.78
N PRO A 250 6.39 31.84 0.07
CA PRO A 250 7.23 32.99 0.30
C PRO A 250 8.16 33.17 -0.92
N VAL A 251 7.88 34.16 -1.75
CA VAL A 251 8.80 34.63 -2.80
C VAL A 251 9.94 35.40 -2.11
N ALA A 252 11.09 34.76 -1.96
CA ALA A 252 12.32 35.46 -1.59
C ALA A 252 12.78 36.29 -2.78
N ALA A 253 12.70 37.62 -2.65
CA ALA A 253 13.23 38.57 -3.62
C ALA A 253 14.77 38.53 -3.61
N LEU A 254 15.37 38.17 -4.73
CA LEU A 254 16.80 38.35 -4.99
C LEU A 254 17.07 39.81 -5.43
N PRO A 255 18.02 40.54 -4.83
CA PRO A 255 18.45 41.83 -5.38
C PRO A 255 19.39 41.62 -6.57
N LEU A 256 19.06 42.24 -7.71
CA LEU A 256 19.99 42.42 -8.83
C LEU A 256 21.15 43.32 -8.40
N ALA A 257 22.39 42.84 -8.58
CA ALA A 257 23.58 43.68 -8.56
C ALA A 257 24.26 43.63 -9.94
N HIS A 258 24.48 44.82 -10.51
CA HIS A 258 25.14 45.06 -11.79
C HIS A 258 26.65 44.76 -11.72
N PRO A 259 27.32 44.40 -12.84
CA PRO A 259 28.78 44.26 -12.88
C PRO A 259 29.46 45.59 -13.21
N PRO A 260 30.67 45.89 -12.70
CA PRO A 260 31.51 46.91 -13.28
C PRO A 260 32.45 46.32 -14.34
N VAL A 261 32.49 46.98 -15.49
CA VAL A 261 33.54 46.92 -16.51
C VAL A 261 34.64 47.90 -16.10
N VAL A 262 35.95 47.57 -16.23
CA VAL A 262 37.04 48.38 -16.84
C VAL A 262 38.31 47.51 -17.01
N GLU A 263 39.06 47.85 -18.06
CA GLU A 263 40.13 47.23 -18.85
C GLU A 263 41.51 46.93 -18.20
N SER A 264 42.11 45.84 -18.70
CA SER A 264 43.45 45.67 -19.32
C SER A 264 44.70 46.39 -18.73
N ALA A 265 45.69 45.59 -18.30
CA ALA A 265 47.09 45.70 -18.75
C ALA A 265 47.91 44.45 -18.35
N ARG A 266 48.95 44.23 -19.13
CA ARG A 266 49.81 43.05 -19.24
C ARG A 266 50.75 42.89 -18.03
N ASP A 267 51.09 41.65 -17.68
CA ASP A 267 52.48 41.20 -17.57
C ASP A 267 52.60 39.68 -17.44
N LEU A 268 53.58 39.14 -18.16
CA LEU A 268 53.93 37.73 -18.33
C LEU A 268 54.95 37.27 -17.26
N ALA A 269 54.89 35.97 -16.90
CA ALA A 269 55.98 35.04 -16.51
C ALA A 269 55.61 34.10 -15.32
N PRO A 270 56.16 32.86 -15.28
CA PRO A 270 55.35 31.65 -15.02
C PRO A 270 55.75 30.84 -13.79
N LEU A 271 54.86 29.96 -13.31
CA LEU A 271 55.13 28.94 -12.27
C LEU A 271 54.42 27.59 -12.61
N PRO A 272 54.88 26.46 -12.04
CA PRO A 272 55.35 25.31 -12.81
C PRO A 272 54.31 24.20 -13.05
N VAL A 273 54.62 23.37 -14.07
CA VAL A 273 53.94 22.12 -14.41
C VAL A 273 54.09 21.12 -13.27
N GLY A 274 52.98 20.64 -12.71
CA GLY A 274 52.94 19.62 -11.67
C GLY A 274 51.68 18.76 -11.77
N GLU A 275 51.88 17.55 -12.31
CA GLU A 275 51.14 16.30 -12.08
C GLU A 275 49.64 16.18 -12.41
N ARG A 276 49.33 15.31 -13.39
CA ARG A 276 47.99 14.77 -13.65
C ARG A 276 47.57 13.78 -12.55
N PRO A 277 46.28 13.73 -12.17
CA PRO A 277 45.76 12.65 -11.32
C PRO A 277 45.87 11.28 -12.03
N ARG A 278 46.33 10.27 -11.28
CA ARG A 278 46.53 8.87 -11.73
C ARG A 278 45.18 8.14 -11.88
N ASP A 279 45.05 7.33 -12.94
CA ASP A 279 43.97 6.37 -13.13
C ASP A 279 43.96 5.28 -12.02
N PRO A 280 42.79 4.74 -11.63
CA PRO A 280 42.71 3.65 -10.66
C PRO A 280 43.20 2.30 -11.23
N PRO A 281 43.76 1.40 -10.40
CA PRO A 281 44.34 0.15 -10.87
C PRO A 281 43.27 -0.87 -11.29
N THR A 282 43.53 -1.57 -12.40
CA THR A 282 42.76 -2.72 -12.89
C THR A 282 42.87 -3.94 -11.95
N PRO A 283 41.79 -4.69 -11.70
CA PRO A 283 41.84 -5.92 -10.91
C PRO A 283 42.55 -7.08 -11.65
N PRO A 284 43.13 -8.05 -10.93
CA PRO A 284 43.93 -9.11 -11.52
C PRO A 284 43.09 -10.13 -12.28
N VAL A 285 43.63 -10.59 -13.40
CA VAL A 285 43.11 -11.69 -14.23
C VAL A 285 43.28 -13.00 -13.45
N VAL A 286 42.17 -13.67 -13.13
CA VAL A 286 42.19 -15.04 -12.60
C VAL A 286 42.10 -16.01 -13.78
N LEU A 287 43.16 -16.78 -13.99
CA LEU A 287 43.24 -17.90 -14.93
C LEU A 287 42.21 -18.98 -14.54
N ARG A 288 41.35 -19.35 -15.50
CA ARG A 288 40.45 -20.52 -15.42
C ARG A 288 41.26 -21.81 -15.54
N ASP A 289 41.11 -22.72 -14.58
CA ASP A 289 41.51 -24.12 -14.71
C ASP A 289 40.25 -24.97 -15.01
N PRO A 290 40.22 -25.84 -16.05
CA PRO A 290 39.02 -26.52 -16.51
C PRO A 290 38.95 -27.97 -15.98
N SER A 291 38.51 -28.17 -14.74
CA SER A 291 37.99 -29.47 -14.30
C SER A 291 37.32 -29.35 -12.93
N LEU A 292 35.99 -29.42 -12.88
CA LEU A 292 35.13 -30.03 -11.84
C LEU A 292 33.64 -29.72 -12.12
N PRO A 293 32.69 -30.64 -11.81
CA PRO A 293 31.32 -30.63 -12.34
C PRO A 293 30.37 -29.65 -11.63
N PRO A 294 29.24 -29.25 -12.28
CA PRO A 294 28.35 -28.23 -11.74
C PRO A 294 27.29 -28.83 -10.81
N GLU A 295 27.56 -28.84 -9.51
CA GLU A 295 26.51 -28.86 -8.50
C GLU A 295 26.82 -27.80 -7.44
N LEU A 296 25.76 -27.17 -6.91
CA LEU A 296 25.75 -26.11 -5.89
C LEU A 296 25.86 -24.64 -6.35
N VAL A 297 25.00 -24.20 -7.29
CA VAL A 297 24.39 -22.85 -7.20
C VAL A 297 22.98 -22.91 -7.79
N ARG A 298 22.04 -23.48 -7.05
CA ARG A 298 20.63 -23.51 -7.42
C ARG A 298 19.79 -23.41 -6.16
N ASP A 299 19.84 -22.27 -5.48
CA ASP A 299 18.88 -21.94 -4.42
C ASP A 299 18.88 -20.45 -4.08
N LEU A 300 18.45 -19.62 -5.04
CA LEU A 300 17.79 -18.34 -4.76
C LEU A 300 16.69 -18.13 -5.82
N SER A 301 15.84 -19.15 -5.99
CA SER A 301 14.50 -18.99 -6.56
C SER A 301 13.60 -18.42 -5.45
N LEU A 302 13.30 -17.13 -5.53
CA LEU A 302 12.30 -16.47 -4.68
C LEU A 302 10.90 -16.97 -5.04
N SER A 303 10.62 -18.22 -4.70
CA SER A 303 9.26 -18.80 -4.69
C SER A 303 9.23 -20.20 -4.06
N ARG A 304 9.92 -20.45 -2.92
CA ARG A 304 9.63 -21.65 -2.11
C ARG A 304 10.15 -21.67 -0.67
N SER A 305 9.92 -20.61 0.12
CA SER A 305 9.88 -20.78 1.59
C SER A 305 9.10 -19.65 2.26
N LEU A 306 7.78 -19.70 2.11
CA LEU A 306 6.80 -19.19 3.07
C LEU A 306 5.56 -20.07 2.95
N ALA A 307 5.78 -21.39 2.99
CA ALA A 307 4.74 -22.36 3.28
C ALA A 307 4.70 -22.55 4.80
N ARG A 308 4.03 -21.62 5.49
CA ARG A 308 3.27 -22.03 6.67
C ARG A 308 1.85 -22.21 6.20
N ASP A 309 1.51 -23.48 6.10
CA ASP A 309 0.21 -24.03 5.82
C ASP A 309 -0.84 -23.38 6.73
N THR A 310 -1.78 -22.63 6.15
CA THR A 310 -3.06 -22.34 6.77
C THR A 310 -4.09 -22.26 5.65
N ALA A 311 -4.88 -23.33 5.55
CA ALA A 311 -5.86 -23.60 4.52
C ALA A 311 -6.88 -22.46 4.33
N GLY A 312 -7.15 -22.11 3.07
CA GLY A 312 -8.23 -21.19 2.69
C GLY A 312 -8.13 -20.65 1.26
N ASP A 313 -7.71 -21.47 0.30
CA ASP A 313 -7.45 -21.07 -1.08
C ASP A 313 -8.72 -21.12 -1.95
N ILE A 314 -9.74 -20.35 -1.56
CA ILE A 314 -10.91 -20.04 -2.40
C ILE A 314 -11.00 -18.52 -2.56
N SER A 315 -10.15 -18.00 -3.45
CA SER A 315 -10.22 -16.61 -3.92
C SER A 315 -11.18 -16.52 -5.10
N PHE A 316 -12.26 -15.75 -4.93
CA PHE A 316 -13.21 -15.43 -5.98
C PHE A 316 -12.53 -14.62 -7.09
N ARG A 317 -12.81 -14.98 -8.35
CA ARG A 317 -12.36 -14.26 -9.54
C ARG A 317 -13.15 -12.97 -9.69
N PHE A 318 -12.51 -11.89 -10.14
CA PHE A 318 -13.21 -10.71 -10.63
C PHE A 318 -14.17 -11.14 -11.75
N LEU A 319 -15.44 -10.75 -11.67
CA LEU A 319 -16.38 -10.88 -12.78
C LEU A 319 -15.91 -9.96 -13.90
N GLU A 320 -15.55 -10.56 -15.02
CA GLU A 320 -15.23 -9.87 -16.26
C GLU A 320 -16.54 -9.31 -16.83
N PHE A 321 -16.77 -8.01 -16.69
CA PHE A 321 -17.91 -7.37 -17.34
C PHE A 321 -17.56 -7.15 -18.82
N SER A 322 -18.17 -7.93 -19.70
CA SER A 322 -18.23 -7.62 -21.13
C SER A 322 -19.18 -6.43 -21.32
N VAL A 323 -18.62 -5.26 -21.57
CA VAL A 323 -19.42 -4.10 -22.01
C VAL A 323 -19.76 -4.34 -23.49
N PRO A 324 -21.04 -4.39 -23.89
CA PRO A 324 -21.39 -4.47 -25.30
C PRO A 324 -20.88 -3.22 -26.02
N SER A 325 -20.11 -3.45 -27.07
CA SER A 325 -19.45 -2.49 -27.94
C SER A 325 -20.46 -1.67 -28.76
N ASN A 326 -21.25 -0.83 -28.08
CA ASN A 326 -22.23 0.04 -28.72
C ASN A 326 -22.11 1.47 -28.17
N TRP A 327 -20.91 2.04 -28.17
CA TRP A 327 -20.72 3.49 -28.11
C TRP A 327 -19.68 3.84 -29.18
N VAL A 328 -20.17 4.53 -30.21
CA VAL A 328 -19.40 5.14 -31.31
C VAL A 328 -18.56 6.28 -30.75
#